data_AF-A0A345PDS2-F1
#
_entry.id   AF-A0A345PDS2-F1
#
_cell.length_a   1.000
_cell.length_b   1.000
_cell.length_c   1.000
_cell.angle_alpha   90.00
_cell.angle_beta   90.00
_cell.angle_gamma   90.00
#
_symmetry.space_group_name_H-M   'P 1'
#
loop_
_entity.id
_entity.type
_entity.pdbx_description
1 polymer ?
#
loop_
_entity_poly.entity_id
_entity_poly.type
_entity_poly.pdbx_seq_one_letter_code
_entity_poly.pdbx_strand_id
1 'polypeptide(L)'
;MTINKDELQERFTNVSYLQELLHSIYSDLHDSYEVITKHDGDLSYSLSLNYLAMSHQSFLEFKRVYHQYGLEHYEIDPLIEDYEHYKLQLKEVITDKDTNTSYVYSAFNKFTDTKKSVDEFLSNWIKNMVK
;
A
#
# COMPACT_ATOMS: atom_id res chain seq x y z
N MET A 1 -17.95 -22.95 18.91
CA MET A 1 -16.49 -23.09 18.98
C MET A 1 -15.99 -21.82 19.64
N THR A 2 -15.57 -21.88 20.90
CA THR A 2 -15.14 -20.70 21.66
C THR A 2 -13.74 -20.35 21.19
N ILE A 3 -13.56 -19.20 20.53
CA ILE A 3 -12.24 -18.75 20.10
C ILE A 3 -11.39 -18.54 21.37
N ASN A 4 -10.17 -19.09 21.38
CA ASN A 4 -9.27 -18.94 22.53
C ASN A 4 -8.81 -17.47 22.64
N LYS A 5 -8.64 -16.96 23.87
CA LYS A 5 -8.14 -15.59 24.13
C LYS A 5 -6.79 -15.34 23.44
N ASP A 6 -5.93 -16.35 23.39
CA ASP A 6 -4.62 -16.26 22.74
C ASP A 6 -4.75 -16.11 21.21
N GLU A 7 -5.69 -16.85 20.59
CA GLU A 7 -5.97 -16.76 19.14
C GLU A 7 -6.59 -15.40 18.77
N LEU A 8 -7.44 -14.83 19.63
CA LEU A 8 -7.98 -13.48 19.45
C LEU A 8 -6.88 -12.43 19.51
N GLN A 9 -5.96 -12.56 20.48
CA GLN A 9 -4.84 -11.65 20.63
C GLN A 9 -3.90 -11.71 19.42
N GLU A 10 -3.60 -12.91 18.92
CA GLU A 10 -2.77 -13.10 17.73
C GLU A 10 -3.43 -12.47 16.49
N ARG A 11 -4.72 -12.73 16.26
CA ARG A 11 -5.47 -12.09 15.16
C ARG A 11 -5.46 -10.57 15.25
N PHE A 12 -5.67 -10.02 16.44
CA PHE A 12 -5.63 -8.58 16.68
C PHE A 12 -4.25 -7.99 16.30
N THR A 13 -3.17 -8.65 16.73
CA THR A 13 -1.80 -8.24 16.40
C THR A 13 -1.54 -8.29 14.91
N ASN A 14 -1.95 -9.36 14.24
CA ASN A 14 -1.72 -9.53 12.80
C ASN A 14 -2.49 -8.49 11.95
N VAL A 15 -3.75 -8.19 12.29
CA VAL A 15 -4.53 -7.18 11.57
C VAL A 15 -4.01 -5.76 11.85
N SER A 16 -3.62 -5.48 13.09
CA SER A 16 -2.98 -4.18 13.44
C SER A 16 -1.67 -3.99 12.67
N TYR A 17 -0.84 -5.03 12.60
CA TYR A 17 0.42 -4.97 11.85
C TYR A 17 0.19 -4.78 10.34
N LEU A 18 -0.83 -5.45 9.79
CA LEU A 18 -1.22 -5.26 8.39
C LEU A 18 -1.63 -3.80 8.10
N GLN A 19 -2.32 -3.15 9.05
CA GLN A 19 -2.70 -1.74 8.94
C GLN A 19 -1.50 -0.80 9.03
N GLU A 20 -0.53 -1.08 9.90
CA GLU A 20 0.72 -0.32 9.96
C GLU A 20 1.49 -0.40 8.63
N LEU A 21 1.61 -1.60 8.06
CA LEU A 21 2.23 -1.79 6.75
C LEU A 21 1.51 -1.02 5.65
N LEU A 22 0.17 -1.01 5.65
CA LEU A 22 -0.64 -0.22 4.72
C LEU A 22 -0.29 1.28 4.79
N HIS A 23 -0.11 1.81 6.01
CA HIS A 23 0.26 3.21 6.21
C HIS A 23 1.68 3.50 5.74
N SER A 24 2.64 2.61 6.01
CA SER A 24 4.01 2.73 5.49
C SER A 24 4.05 2.70 3.97
N ILE A 25 3.34 1.76 3.33
CA ILE A 25 3.23 1.68 1.86
C ILE A 25 2.74 3.02 1.31
N TYR A 26 1.64 3.54 1.86
CA TYR A 26 1.05 4.79 1.39
C TYR A 26 1.98 5.98 1.58
N SER A 27 2.64 6.10 2.74
CA SER A 27 3.55 7.21 3.02
C SER A 27 4.68 7.27 2.00
N ASP A 28 5.37 6.15 1.78
CA ASP A 28 6.48 6.08 0.83
C ASP A 28 5.99 6.27 -0.62
N LEU A 29 4.81 5.74 -0.96
CA LEU A 29 4.25 5.85 -2.31
C LEU A 29 3.78 7.28 -2.61
N HIS A 30 3.26 7.99 -1.61
CA HIS A 30 2.97 9.42 -1.67
C HIS A 30 4.24 10.24 -1.91
N ASP A 31 5.31 9.98 -1.15
CA ASP A 31 6.57 10.70 -1.33
C ASP A 31 7.19 10.41 -2.71
N SER A 32 7.09 9.17 -3.20
CA SER A 32 7.46 8.77 -4.55
C SER A 32 6.73 9.58 -5.63
N TYR A 33 5.43 9.83 -5.45
CA TYR A 33 4.61 10.64 -6.35
C TYR A 33 4.91 12.15 -6.23
N GLU A 34 5.09 12.65 -5.01
CA GLU A 34 5.33 14.08 -4.78
C GLU A 34 6.66 14.53 -5.39
N VAL A 35 7.71 13.72 -5.29
CA VAL A 35 9.01 14.12 -5.84
C VAL A 35 9.02 14.13 -7.36
N ILE A 36 8.26 13.26 -8.04
CA ILE A 36 8.20 13.25 -9.50
C ILE A 36 7.36 14.41 -10.06
N THR A 37 6.49 15.01 -9.24
CA THR A 37 5.65 16.15 -9.64
C THR A 37 6.21 17.51 -9.23
N LYS A 38 7.07 17.56 -8.20
CA LYS A 38 7.62 18.82 -7.65
C LYS A 38 9.06 19.12 -8.04
N HIS A 39 9.79 18.15 -8.57
CA HIS A 39 11.21 18.31 -8.91
C HIS A 39 11.46 17.93 -10.38
N ASP A 40 12.31 18.73 -11.04
CA ASP A 40 12.68 18.51 -12.44
C ASP A 40 13.97 17.68 -12.57
N GLY A 41 14.05 16.92 -13.66
CA GLY A 41 15.26 16.24 -14.10
C GLY A 41 15.53 14.89 -13.43
N ASP A 42 16.64 14.26 -13.82
CA ASP A 42 16.97 12.87 -13.45
C ASP A 42 17.08 12.61 -11.92
N LEU A 43 17.26 13.67 -11.13
CA LEU A 43 17.25 13.58 -9.66
C LEU A 43 15.86 13.21 -9.12
N SER A 44 14.77 13.75 -9.70
CA SER A 44 13.41 13.44 -9.25
C SER A 44 13.06 11.97 -9.49
N TYR A 45 13.48 11.43 -10.62
CA TYR A 45 13.34 10.01 -10.93
C TYR A 45 14.10 9.12 -9.94
N SER A 46 15.33 9.50 -9.59
CA SER A 46 16.14 8.75 -8.63
C SER A 46 15.51 8.74 -7.24
N LEU A 47 15.02 9.89 -6.77
CA LEU A 47 14.30 10.00 -5.50
C LEU A 47 13.00 9.20 -5.53
N SER A 48 12.23 9.31 -6.61
CA SER A 48 10.96 8.61 -6.77
C SER A 48 11.13 7.08 -6.72
N LEU A 49 12.18 6.56 -7.37
CA LEU A 49 12.52 5.13 -7.32
C LEU A 49 12.98 4.67 -5.95
N ASN A 50 13.69 5.50 -5.19
CA ASN A 50 14.11 5.15 -3.82
C ASN A 50 12.90 5.00 -2.90
N TYR A 51 11.97 5.96 -2.93
CA TYR A 51 10.72 5.87 -2.18
C TYR A 51 9.87 4.69 -2.64
N LEU A 52 9.79 4.44 -3.95
CA LEU A 52 9.10 3.26 -4.48
C LEU A 52 9.71 1.95 -3.94
N ALA A 53 11.04 1.87 -3.84
CA ALA A 53 11.73 0.70 -3.29
C ALA A 53 11.41 0.47 -1.80
N MET A 54 11.36 1.54 -1.00
CA MET A 54 10.94 1.47 0.40
C MET A 54 9.48 1.01 0.53
N SER A 55 8.59 1.62 -0.26
CA SER A 55 7.19 1.22 -0.36
C SER A 55 7.06 -0.25 -0.74
N HIS A 56 7.89 -0.74 -1.68
CA HIS A 56 7.86 -2.12 -2.15
C HIS A 56 8.26 -3.12 -1.09
N GLN A 57 9.21 -2.78 -0.21
CA GLN A 57 9.57 -3.63 0.91
C GLN A 57 8.38 -3.82 1.86
N SER A 58 7.70 -2.73 2.21
CA SER A 58 6.48 -2.76 3.04
C SER A 58 5.35 -3.53 2.35
N PHE A 59 5.22 -3.40 1.03
CA PHE A 59 4.22 -4.13 0.23
C PHE A 59 4.45 -5.64 0.18
N LEU A 60 5.70 -6.08 0.00
CA LEU A 60 6.02 -7.51 0.03
C LEU A 60 5.71 -8.13 1.40
N GLU A 61 6.01 -7.39 2.47
CA GLU A 61 5.70 -7.80 3.82
C GLU A 61 4.19 -7.82 4.09
N PHE A 62 3.46 -6.81 3.60
CA PHE A 62 1.99 -6.79 3.64
C PHE A 62 1.41 -8.04 2.99
N LYS A 63 1.86 -8.40 1.78
CA LYS A 63 1.42 -9.62 1.10
C LYS A 63 1.78 -10.88 1.87
N ARG A 64 2.96 -10.94 2.48
CA ARG A 64 3.37 -12.10 3.30
C ARG A 64 2.42 -12.28 4.48
N VAL A 65 2.16 -11.21 5.24
CA VAL A 65 1.25 -11.22 6.41
C VAL A 65 -0.18 -11.55 5.99
N TYR A 66 -0.65 -10.93 4.90
CA TYR A 66 -1.96 -11.17 4.29
C TYR A 66 -2.22 -12.65 4.04
N HIS A 67 -1.27 -13.35 3.43
CA HIS A 67 -1.39 -14.77 3.12
C HIS A 67 -1.05 -15.71 4.29
N GLN A 68 0.01 -15.42 5.03
CA GLN A 68 0.51 -16.33 6.06
C GLN A 68 -0.49 -16.53 7.20
N TYR A 69 -1.26 -15.49 7.54
CA TYR A 69 -2.18 -15.51 8.67
C TYR A 69 -3.65 -15.66 8.27
N GLY A 70 -3.93 -16.02 7.00
CA GLY A 70 -5.30 -16.26 6.55
C GLY A 70 -6.17 -15.00 6.57
N LEU A 71 -5.57 -13.83 6.25
CA LEU A 71 -6.26 -12.54 6.25
C LEU A 71 -6.86 -12.22 4.88
N GLU A 72 -6.89 -13.19 3.96
CA GLU A 72 -7.43 -13.02 2.62
C GLU A 72 -8.87 -12.52 2.63
N HIS A 73 -9.10 -11.40 1.96
CA HIS A 73 -10.40 -10.75 1.93
C HIS A 73 -10.56 -9.90 0.67
N TYR A 74 -11.73 -9.99 0.04
CA TYR A 74 -12.04 -9.30 -1.22
C TYR A 74 -11.97 -7.77 -1.10
N GLU A 75 -12.09 -7.23 0.11
CA GLU A 75 -11.91 -5.79 0.41
C GLU A 75 -10.46 -5.35 0.23
N ILE A 76 -9.50 -6.27 0.42
CA ILE A 76 -8.06 -5.99 0.41
C ILE A 76 -7.47 -6.24 -0.98
N ASP A 77 -7.96 -7.22 -1.73
CA ASP A 77 -7.42 -7.61 -3.04
C ASP A 77 -7.21 -6.43 -4.02
N PRO A 78 -8.15 -5.46 -4.16
CA PRO A 78 -7.97 -4.34 -5.07
C PRO A 78 -6.73 -3.47 -4.76
N LEU A 79 -6.31 -3.42 -3.50
CA LEU A 79 -5.11 -2.67 -3.10
C LEU A 79 -3.85 -3.23 -3.76
N ILE A 80 -3.78 -4.56 -3.89
CA ILE A 80 -2.65 -5.25 -4.50
C ILE A 80 -2.56 -4.89 -5.99
N GLU A 81 -3.70 -4.91 -6.68
CA GLU A 81 -3.80 -4.56 -8.09
C GLU A 81 -3.44 -3.09 -8.33
N ASP A 82 -3.97 -2.18 -7.53
CA ASP A 82 -3.73 -0.75 -7.67
C ASP A 82 -2.28 -0.36 -7.34
N TYR A 83 -1.66 -1.03 -6.37
CA TYR A 83 -0.24 -0.87 -6.06
C TYR A 83 0.64 -1.28 -7.25
N GLU A 84 0.40 -2.47 -7.81
CA GLU A 84 1.15 -2.99 -8.96
C GLU A 84 0.94 -2.09 -10.20
N HIS A 85 -0.27 -1.57 -10.39
CA HIS A 85 -0.57 -0.63 -11.45
C HIS A 85 0.20 0.69 -11.29
N TYR A 86 0.21 1.30 -10.09
CA TYR A 86 1.01 2.50 -9.83
C TYR A 86 2.50 2.25 -10.09
N LYS A 87 3.04 1.14 -9.58
CA LYS A 87 4.45 0.75 -9.79
C LYS A 87 4.79 0.65 -11.28
N LEU A 88 3.90 0.06 -12.08
CA LEU A 88 4.07 -0.03 -13.53
C LEU A 88 4.11 1.36 -14.18
N GLN A 89 3.09 2.19 -13.94
CA GLN A 89 2.98 3.52 -14.54
C GLN A 89 4.17 4.41 -14.20
N LEU A 90 4.62 4.37 -12.94
CA LEU A 90 5.77 5.15 -12.51
C LEU A 90 7.06 4.71 -13.23
N LYS A 91 7.28 3.40 -13.38
CA LYS A 91 8.46 2.88 -14.05
C LYS A 91 8.46 3.19 -15.55
N GLU A 92 7.29 3.19 -16.20
CA GLU A 92 7.13 3.59 -17.60
C GLU A 92 7.51 5.07 -17.78
N VAL A 93 6.93 5.98 -16.99
CA VAL A 93 7.26 7.42 -17.02
C VAL A 93 8.76 7.67 -16.85
N ILE A 94 9.40 6.99 -15.89
CA ILE A 94 10.84 7.16 -15.64
C ILE A 94 11.70 6.57 -16.76
N THR A 95 11.32 5.41 -17.30
CA THR A 95 12.08 4.73 -18.36
C THR A 95 12.04 5.53 -19.65
N ASP A 96 10.86 6.04 -20.02
CA ASP A 96 10.65 6.77 -21.27
C ASP A 96 10.98 8.27 -21.13
N LYS A 97 11.32 8.71 -19.91
CA LYS A 97 11.46 10.12 -19.53
C LYS A 97 10.24 10.94 -19.96
N ASP A 98 9.06 10.34 -19.83
CA ASP A 98 7.80 10.97 -20.21
C ASP A 98 7.52 12.16 -19.29
N THR A 99 7.25 13.32 -19.88
CA THR A 99 6.89 14.52 -19.14
C THR A 99 5.41 14.54 -18.76
N ASN A 100 4.60 13.66 -19.35
CA ASN A 100 3.20 13.49 -19.03
C ASN A 100 2.99 12.53 -17.85
N THR A 101 2.85 13.08 -16.64
CA THR A 101 2.62 12.29 -15.42
C THR A 101 1.15 12.00 -15.12
N SER A 102 0.21 12.32 -16.04
CA SER A 102 -1.23 12.15 -15.81
C SER A 102 -1.64 10.71 -15.48
N TYR A 103 -1.00 9.72 -16.09
CA TYR A 103 -1.27 8.31 -15.79
C TYR A 103 -0.79 7.92 -14.39
N VAL A 104 0.37 8.42 -13.96
CA VAL A 104 0.88 8.20 -12.60
C VAL A 104 -0.03 8.86 -11.57
N TYR A 105 -0.52 10.07 -11.85
CA TYR A 105 -1.51 10.76 -11.02
C TYR A 105 -2.81 9.96 -10.90
N SER A 106 -3.34 9.45 -12.01
CA SER A 106 -4.55 8.62 -12.01
C SER A 106 -4.35 7.33 -11.21
N ALA A 107 -3.22 6.66 -11.37
CA ALA A 107 -2.89 5.45 -10.63
C ALA A 107 -2.72 5.72 -9.12
N PHE A 108 -2.08 6.84 -8.77
CA PHE A 108 -1.91 7.26 -7.38
C PHE A 108 -3.23 7.55 -6.69
N ASN A 109 -4.14 8.28 -7.35
CA ASN A 109 -5.46 8.57 -6.80
C ASN A 109 -6.27 7.30 -6.60
N LYS A 110 -6.24 6.38 -7.57
CA LYS A 110 -6.94 5.10 -7.46
C LYS A 110 -6.42 4.30 -6.26
N PHE A 111 -5.11 4.17 -6.13
CA PHE A 111 -4.49 3.55 -4.96
C PHE A 111 -4.88 4.24 -3.64
N THR A 112 -4.91 5.57 -3.63
CA THR A 112 -5.28 6.36 -2.44
C THR A 112 -6.71 6.08 -1.99
N ASP A 113 -7.65 5.97 -2.93
CA ASP A 113 -9.05 5.68 -2.61
C ASP A 113 -9.23 4.25 -2.12
N THR A 114 -8.57 3.28 -2.78
CA THR A 114 -8.55 1.89 -2.33
C THR A 114 -7.91 1.75 -0.95
N LYS A 115 -6.80 2.46 -0.68
CA LYS A 115 -6.17 2.50 0.65
C LYS A 115 -7.15 2.95 1.72
N LYS A 116 -7.93 4.01 1.47
CA LYS A 116 -8.93 4.50 2.45
C LYS A 116 -9.96 3.41 2.76
N SER A 117 -10.47 2.73 1.73
CA SER A 117 -11.43 1.64 1.89
C SER A 117 -10.85 0.50 2.73
N VAL A 118 -9.64 0.05 2.43
CA VAL A 118 -8.96 -1.02 3.18
C VAL A 118 -8.69 -0.60 4.62
N ASP A 119 -8.23 0.63 4.85
CA ASP A 119 -7.92 1.16 6.17
C ASP A 119 -9.18 1.22 7.06
N GLU A 120 -10.32 1.61 6.49
CA GLU A 120 -11.62 1.57 7.16
C GLU A 120 -12.05 0.12 7.47
N PHE A 121 -11.91 -0.79 6.51
CA PHE A 121 -12.20 -2.20 6.70
C PHE A 121 -11.37 -2.82 7.83
N LEU A 122 -10.04 -2.64 7.83
CA LEU A 122 -9.14 -3.15 8.88
C LEU A 122 -9.49 -2.54 10.25
N SER A 123 -9.77 -1.24 10.29
CA SER A 123 -10.21 -0.55 11.52
C SER A 123 -11.51 -1.14 12.08
N ASN A 124 -12.48 -1.44 11.22
CA ASN A 124 -13.75 -2.05 11.61
C ASN A 124 -13.55 -3.50 12.06
N TRP A 125 -12.66 -4.24 11.41
CA TRP A 125 -12.31 -5.60 11.82
C TRP A 125 -11.72 -5.61 13.23
N ILE A 126 -10.73 -4.75 13.50
CA ILE A 126 -10.12 -4.58 14.83
C ILE A 126 -11.18 -4.25 15.88
N LYS A 127 -12.04 -3.26 15.62
CA LYS A 127 -13.12 -2.86 16.56
C LYS A 127 -14.07 -4.01 16.88
N ASN A 128 -14.38 -4.86 15.91
CA ASN A 128 -15.28 -5.99 16.11
C ASN A 128 -14.63 -7.16 16.87
N MET A 129 -13.29 -7.24 16.92
CA MET A 129 -12.59 -8.24 17.75
C MET A 129 -12.57 -7.88 19.24
N VAL A 130 -12.69 -6.59 19.59
CA VAL A 130 -12.62 -6.08 20.96
C VAL A 130 -14.00 -6.02 21.64
N LYS A 131 -15.08 -6.20 20.89
CA LYS A 131 -16.46 -6.26 21.39
C LYS A 131 -16.84 -7.68 21.80
#